data_AF-A0A356L0B2-F1
#
_entry.id   AF-A0A356L0B2-F1
#
_cell.length_a   1.000
_cell.length_b   1.000
_cell.length_c   1.000
_cell.angle_alpha   90.00
_cell.angle_beta   90.00
_cell.angle_gamma   90.00
#
_symmetry.space_group_name_H-M   'P 1'
#
loop_
_entity.id
_entity.type
_entity.pdbx_description
1 polymer ?
#
loop_
_entity_poly.entity_id
_entity_poly.type
_entity_poly.pdbx_seq_one_letter_code
_entity_poly.pdbx_strand_id
1 'polypeptide(L)' 'ETSSYRSNPLGLAEFTLSRRDPEYVARAKAVRDLEDARKAGKNAAEVEAVFETIHQIPGQENVKAADVEIGST' A
#
# COMPACT_ATOMS: atom_id res chain seq x y z
N GLU A 1 -0.76 1.60 -30.19
CA GLU A 1 -1.65 1.78 -29.04
C GLU A 1 -0.97 2.41 -27.79
N THR A 2 0.01 3.32 -27.94
CA THR A 2 0.64 4.04 -26.79
C THR A 2 0.24 5.51 -26.71
N SER A 3 -0.41 6.04 -27.76
CA SER A 3 -0.85 7.45 -27.80
C SER A 3 -1.98 7.74 -26.81
N SER A 4 -2.79 6.73 -26.47
CA SER A 4 -3.98 6.87 -25.60
C SER A 4 -3.65 7.09 -24.12
N TYR A 5 -2.42 6.77 -23.70
CA TYR A 5 -1.98 6.97 -22.31
C TYR A 5 -1.35 8.34 -22.04
N ARG A 6 -1.17 9.18 -23.07
CA ARG A 6 -0.47 10.48 -22.93
C ARG A 6 -1.19 11.47 -22.01
N SER A 7 -2.51 11.37 -21.90
CA SER A 7 -3.33 12.15 -20.95
C SER A 7 -3.55 11.45 -19.61
N ASN A 8 -3.11 10.20 -19.46
CA ASN A 8 -3.26 9.42 -18.23
C ASN A 8 -1.87 8.96 -17.73
N PRO A 9 -1.14 9.82 -17.00
CA PRO A 9 0.20 9.50 -16.51
C PRO A 9 0.21 8.26 -15.60
N LEU A 10 -0.87 7.99 -14.85
CA LEU A 10 -1.00 6.78 -14.04
C LEU A 10 -1.14 5.53 -14.92
N GLY A 11 -2.05 5.57 -15.90
CA GLY A 11 -2.24 4.47 -16.85
C GLY A 11 -0.99 4.17 -17.68
N LEU A 12 -0.21 5.21 -18.03
CA LEU A 12 1.08 5.03 -18.69
C LEU A 12 2.09 4.30 -17.78
N ALA A 13 2.17 4.70 -16.50
CA ALA A 13 3.07 4.08 -15.53
C ALA A 13 2.70 2.61 -15.27
N GLU A 14 1.41 2.31 -15.12
CA GLU A 14 0.93 0.93 -14.94
C GLU A 14 1.26 0.06 -16.16
N PHE A 15 1.07 0.59 -17.37
CA PHE A 15 1.39 -0.11 -18.61
C PHE A 15 2.87 -0.41 -18.76
N THR A 16 3.76 0.54 -18.42
CA THR A 16 5.21 0.33 -18.50
C THR A 16 5.69 -0.64 -17.43
N LEU A 17 5.20 -0.53 -16.19
CA LEU A 17 5.58 -1.41 -15.08
C LEU A 17 5.10 -2.85 -15.29
N SER A 18 3.86 -3.04 -15.75
CA SER A 18 3.31 -4.39 -16.01
C SER A 18 4.06 -5.14 -17.12
N ARG A 19 4.67 -4.40 -18.06
CA ARG A 19 5.53 -5.01 -19.09
C ARG A 19 6.88 -5.47 -18.55
N ARG A 20 7.36 -4.84 -17.47
CA ARG A 20 8.63 -5.20 -16.81
C ARG A 20 8.42 -6.36 -15.84
N ASP A 21 7.39 -6.27 -15.01
CA ASP A 21 6.96 -7.31 -14.07
C ASP A 21 5.42 -7.34 -14.09
N PRO A 22 4.81 -8.40 -14.68
CA PRO A 22 3.36 -8.52 -14.81
C PRO A 22 2.59 -8.39 -13.50
N GLU A 23 3.20 -8.77 -12.37
CA GLU A 23 2.53 -8.76 -11.06
C GLU A 23 2.74 -7.46 -10.29
N TYR A 24 3.72 -6.64 -10.69
CA TYR A 24 4.11 -5.45 -9.93
C TYR A 24 2.94 -4.49 -9.70
N VAL A 25 2.16 -4.20 -10.74
CA VAL A 25 1.03 -3.26 -10.63
C VAL A 25 -0.07 -3.82 -9.73
N ALA A 26 -0.34 -5.11 -9.79
CA ALA A 26 -1.33 -5.74 -8.93
C ALA A 26 -0.90 -5.71 -7.45
N ARG A 27 0.36 -6.05 -7.15
CA ARG A 27 0.92 -5.98 -5.79
C ARG A 27 0.91 -4.55 -5.25
N ALA A 28 1.34 -3.59 -6.06
CA ALA A 28 1.37 -2.18 -5.66
C ALA A 28 -0.04 -1.63 -5.36
N LYS A 29 -1.05 -2.04 -6.14
CA LYS A 29 -2.45 -1.68 -5.88
C LYS A 29 -2.98 -2.28 -4.58
N ALA A 30 -2.69 -3.55 -4.32
CA ALA A 30 -3.10 -4.19 -3.06
C ALA A 30 -2.53 -3.48 -1.83
N VAL A 31 -1.25 -3.10 -1.84
CA VAL A 31 -0.64 -2.33 -0.74
C VAL A 31 -1.25 -0.94 -0.62
N ARG A 32 -1.52 -0.27 -1.75
CA ARG A 32 -2.19 1.04 -1.75
C ARG A 32 -3.59 0.95 -1.15
N ASP A 33 -4.36 -0.07 -1.49
CA ASP A 33 -5.71 -0.26 -0.94
C ASP A 33 -5.67 -0.51 0.58
N LEU A 34 -4.67 -1.26 1.07
CA LEU A 34 -4.43 -1.44 2.51
C LEU A 34 -4.09 -0.13 3.22
N GLU A 35 -3.22 0.68 2.62
CA GLU A 35 -2.83 1.98 3.16
C GLU A 35 -3.99 3.00 3.15
N ASP A 36 -4.81 3.00 2.10
CA ASP A 36 -6.01 3.84 2.02
C ASP A 36 -7.05 3.39 3.06
N ALA A 37 -7.20 2.08 3.28
CA ALA A 37 -8.06 1.53 4.34
C ALA A 37 -7.55 1.91 5.74
N ARG A 38 -6.23 1.87 5.97
CA ARG A 38 -5.60 2.33 7.22
C ARG A 38 -5.87 3.81 7.48
N LYS A 39 -5.69 4.67 6.48
CA LYS A 39 -6.01 6.11 6.56
C LYS A 39 -7.47 6.38 6.87
N ALA A 40 -8.37 5.52 6.39
CA ALA A 40 -9.80 5.58 6.69
C ALA A 40 -10.18 4.98 8.07
N GLY A 41 -9.21 4.49 8.85
CA GLY A 41 -9.45 3.83 10.13
C GLY A 41 -10.09 2.44 10.00
N LYS A 42 -10.06 1.84 8.82
CA LYS A 42 -10.61 0.51 8.52
C LYS A 42 -9.46 -0.47 8.27
N ASN A 43 -8.63 -0.67 9.29
CA ASN A 43 -7.49 -1.59 9.17
C ASN A 43 -7.99 -3.01 8.83
N ALA A 44 -7.27 -3.70 7.95
CA ALA A 44 -7.48 -5.12 7.73
C ALA A 44 -7.05 -5.90 8.99
N ALA A 45 -7.67 -7.06 9.23
CA ALA A 45 -7.37 -7.88 10.42
C ALA A 45 -5.88 -8.26 10.52
N GLU A 46 -5.20 -8.45 9.39
CA GLU A 46 -3.76 -8.72 9.34
C GLU A 46 -2.92 -7.54 9.84
N VAL A 47 -3.34 -6.31 9.56
CA VAL A 47 -2.65 -5.08 9.99
C VAL A 47 -2.83 -4.89 11.49
N GLU A 48 -4.03 -5.16 12.01
CA GLU A 48 -4.34 -5.05 13.43
C GLU A 48 -3.53 -6.03 14.28
N ALA A 49 -3.37 -7.27 13.82
CA ALA A 49 -2.53 -8.27 14.48
C ALA A 49 -1.04 -7.84 14.57
N VAL A 50 -0.55 -7.12 13.56
CA VAL A 50 0.80 -6.56 13.57
C VAL A 50 0.92 -5.44 14.61
N PHE A 51 -0.06 -4.54 14.71
CA PHE A 51 -0.07 -3.49 15.73
C PHE A 51 -0.09 -4.04 17.16
N GLU A 52 -0.89 -5.08 17.42
CA GLU A 52 -0.91 -5.78 18.72
C GLU A 52 0.49 -6.32 19.08
N THR A 53 1.22 -6.84 18.09
CA THR A 53 2.59 -7.32 18.29
C THR A 53 3.56 -6.17 18.55
N ILE A 54 3.42 -5.05 17.83
CA ILE A 54 4.24 -3.84 18.00
C ILE A 54 4.05 -3.25 19.40
N HIS A 55 2.82 -3.23 19.92
CA HIS A 55 2.54 -2.70 21.26
C HIS A 55 3.19 -3.50 22.39
N GLN A 56 3.62 -4.74 22.15
CA GLN A 56 4.41 -5.53 23.11
C GLN A 56 5.89 -5.12 23.18
N ILE A 57 6.37 -4.30 22.22
CA ILE A 57 7.76 -3.86 22.18
C ILE A 57 7.93 -2.67 23.14
N PRO A 58 8.89 -2.72 24.08
CA PRO A 58 9.14 -1.62 25.01
C PRO A 58 9.44 -0.31 24.27
N GLY A 59 8.72 0.76 24.61
CA GLY A 59 8.83 2.07 23.98
C GLY A 59 8.03 2.27 22.69
N GLN A 60 7.23 1.29 22.27
CA GLN A 60 6.30 1.38 21.13
C GLN A 60 4.84 1.12 21.57
N GLU A 61 4.53 1.26 22.86
CA GLU A 61 3.22 0.85 23.41
C GLU A 61 2.05 1.69 22.89
N ASN A 62 2.32 2.91 22.40
CA ASN A 62 1.30 3.88 22.00
C ASN A 62 1.36 4.23 20.50
N VAL A 63 2.00 3.39 19.67
CA VAL A 63 2.04 3.63 18.22
C VAL A 63 0.62 3.65 17.67
N LYS A 64 0.24 4.77 17.05
CA LYS A 64 -1.04 4.90 16.38
C LYS A 64 -0.88 4.55 14.92
N ALA A 65 -1.90 3.88 14.38
CA ALA A 65 -1.94 3.59 12.96
C ALA A 65 -1.73 4.85 12.10
N ALA A 66 -2.22 6.02 12.53
CA ALA A 66 -2.08 7.30 11.83
C ALA A 66 -0.63 7.79 11.65
N ASP A 67 0.26 7.44 12.58
CA ASP A 67 1.64 7.93 12.64
C ASP A 67 2.62 7.04 11.86
N VAL A 68 2.12 5.98 11.23
CA VAL A 68 2.91 5.01 10.46
C VAL A 68 2.32 4.80 9.07
N GLU A 69 3.12 4.20 8.18
CA GLU A 69 2.74 3.86 6.81
C GLU A 69 3.01 2.40 6.49
N ILE A 70 2.21 1.83 5.59
CA ILE A 70 2.44 0.48 5.06
C ILE A 70 3.26 0.61 3.76
N GLY A 71 4.52 0.16 3.82
CA GLY A 71 5.41 0.13 2.66
C GLY A 71 5.19 -1.10 1.77
N SER A 72 5.55 -0.97 0.48
CA SER A 72 5.68 -2.09 -0.46
C SER A 72 7.15 -2.48 -0.60
N THR A 73 7.44 -3.78 -0.76
CA THR A 73 8.78 -4.30 -1.08
C THR A 73 8.96 -4.51 -2.57
#